data_AF-A0A537ENN8-F1
#
_entry.id   AF-A0A537ENN8-F1
#
_cell.length_a   1.000
_cell.length_b   1.000
_cell.length_c   1.000
_cell.angle_alpha   90.00
_cell.angle_beta   90.00
_cell.angle_gamma   90.00
#
_symmetry.space_group_name_H-M   'P 1'
#
loop_
_entity.id
_entity.type
_entity.pdbx_description
1 polymer ?
#
loop_
_entity_poly.entity_id
_entity_poly.type
_entity_poly.pdbx_seq_one_letter_code
_entity_poly.pdbx_strand_id
1 'polypeptide(L)'
;MAKVFRLVLPMTLLLSAGESPGALAGTGPEGLWLVTPEEAMTPGEVRSRGLFQREAPLPNSGPDIRIEKPGLDQAQQSPLDIAISFLARRAPVDLATLKVTLVKLVNIDLTERVRQYVSPEGLRVPKVNL
;
A
#
# COMPACT_ATOMS: atom_id res chain seq x y z
N MET A 1 41.84 4.60 -59.15
CA MET A 1 41.05 3.74 -58.25
C MET A 1 41.68 3.75 -56.86
N ALA A 2 41.01 4.29 -55.85
CA ALA A 2 41.30 4.06 -54.43
C ALA A 2 39.98 4.19 -53.65
N LYS A 3 39.70 3.18 -52.84
CA LYS A 3 38.36 2.77 -52.37
C LYS A 3 38.07 3.46 -51.03
N VAL A 4 37.07 4.35 -50.99
CA VAL A 4 36.58 4.97 -49.76
C VAL A 4 35.87 3.90 -48.94
N PHE A 5 36.47 3.48 -47.82
CA PHE A 5 35.84 2.61 -46.84
C PHE A 5 34.93 3.44 -45.93
N ARG A 6 33.63 3.41 -46.19
CA ARG A 6 32.62 3.88 -45.23
C ARG A 6 32.39 2.77 -44.20
N LEU A 7 32.95 2.95 -43.01
CA LEU A 7 32.65 2.14 -41.85
C LEU A 7 31.30 2.61 -41.29
N VAL A 8 30.24 1.85 -41.57
CA VAL A 8 28.93 2.04 -40.94
C VAL A 8 28.91 1.14 -39.72
N LEU A 9 29.07 1.71 -38.51
CA LEU A 9 28.77 0.98 -37.28
C LEU A 9 27.25 0.78 -37.20
N PRO A 10 26.72 -0.46 -37.11
CA PRO A 10 25.36 -0.63 -36.67
C PRO A 10 25.34 -0.26 -35.19
N MET A 11 24.73 0.88 -34.88
CA MET A 11 24.36 1.26 -33.52
C MET A 11 23.26 0.29 -33.09
N THR A 12 23.66 -0.88 -32.60
CA THR A 12 22.78 -1.84 -31.97
C THR A 12 22.20 -1.15 -30.75
N LEU A 13 20.95 -0.70 -30.90
CA LEU A 13 20.08 -0.31 -29.82
C LEU A 13 19.94 -1.53 -28.90
N LEU A 14 20.76 -1.60 -27.86
CA LEU A 14 20.52 -2.51 -26.75
C LEU A 14 19.23 -2.01 -26.11
N LEU A 15 18.14 -2.66 -26.48
CA LEU A 15 16.86 -2.55 -25.82
C LEU A 15 17.09 -3.15 -24.42
N SER A 16 17.57 -2.32 -23.49
CA SER A 16 17.53 -2.66 -22.07
C SER A 16 16.08 -2.94 -21.77
N ALA A 17 15.76 -4.22 -21.57
CA ALA A 17 14.51 -4.62 -20.96
C ALA A 17 14.45 -3.84 -19.64
N GLY A 18 13.62 -2.80 -19.62
CA GLY A 18 13.18 -2.20 -18.37
C GLY A 18 12.44 -3.31 -17.66
N GLU A 19 13.16 -4.03 -16.80
CA GLU A 19 12.59 -4.84 -15.75
C GLU A 19 11.53 -3.96 -15.11
N SER A 20 10.27 -4.26 -15.43
CA SER A 20 9.15 -3.68 -14.70
C SER A 20 9.40 -4.15 -13.27
N PRO A 21 9.62 -3.25 -12.29
CA PRO A 21 9.49 -3.65 -10.92
C PRO A 21 7.99 -3.89 -10.76
N GLY A 22 7.56 -5.13 -11.05
CA GLY A 22 6.42 -5.68 -10.34
C GLY A 22 6.79 -5.50 -8.88
N ALA A 23 6.12 -4.54 -8.25
CA ALA A 23 6.33 -4.11 -6.89
C ALA A 23 6.03 -5.29 -5.95
N LEU A 24 6.99 -6.22 -5.89
CA LEU A 24 7.11 -7.17 -4.81
C LEU A 24 7.35 -6.30 -3.60
N ALA A 25 6.42 -6.35 -2.65
CA ALA A 25 6.57 -5.76 -1.34
C ALA A 25 7.97 -6.12 -0.80
N GLY A 26 8.90 -5.19 -0.93
CA GLY A 26 10.30 -5.41 -0.62
C GLY A 26 10.48 -5.34 0.89
N THR A 27 11.17 -6.32 1.45
CA THR A 27 11.71 -6.19 2.81
C THR A 27 12.78 -5.10 2.75
N GLY A 28 12.49 -3.93 3.32
CA GLY A 28 13.49 -2.87 3.46
C GLY A 28 14.49 -3.23 4.57
N PRO A 29 15.62 -2.52 4.67
CA PRO A 29 16.62 -2.77 5.72
C PRO A 29 16.08 -2.65 7.16
N GLU A 30 14.87 -2.08 7.35
CA GLU A 30 14.31 -1.71 8.65
C GLU A 30 12.93 -2.36 8.95
N GLY A 31 12.34 -3.12 8.02
CA GLY A 31 10.97 -3.68 8.18
C GLY A 31 10.15 -3.80 6.89
N LEU A 32 8.84 -4.06 7.04
CA LEU A 32 7.88 -4.15 5.93
C LEU A 32 7.54 -2.75 5.41
N TRP A 33 7.72 -2.52 4.11
CA TRP A 33 7.15 -1.36 3.44
C TRP A 33 5.66 -1.60 3.21
N LEU A 34 4.80 -0.86 3.91
CA LEU A 34 3.36 -0.88 3.66
C LEU A 34 2.97 0.08 2.54
N VAL A 35 3.68 1.20 2.42
CA VAL A 35 3.61 2.13 1.30
C VAL A 35 5.04 2.34 0.84
N THR A 36 5.33 2.15 -0.45
CA THR A 36 6.68 2.38 -0.98
C THR A 36 6.96 3.87 -1.12
N PRO A 37 8.24 4.30 -1.17
CA PRO A 37 8.58 5.70 -1.39
C PRO A 37 7.95 6.30 -2.66
N GLU A 38 7.88 5.51 -3.74
CA GLU A 38 7.26 5.93 -5.00
C GLU A 38 5.74 6.12 -4.84
N GLU A 39 5.07 5.18 -4.18
CA GLU A 39 3.66 5.29 -3.84
C GLU A 39 3.40 6.48 -2.90
N ALA A 40 4.30 6.78 -1.96
CA ALA A 40 4.20 7.91 -1.05
C ALA A 40 4.27 9.27 -1.78
N MET A 41 5.03 9.36 -2.88
CA MET A 41 5.13 10.57 -3.70
C MET A 41 3.91 10.85 -4.59
N THR A 42 3.01 9.86 -4.78
CA THR A 42 1.79 10.10 -5.56
C THR A 42 0.88 11.12 -4.86
N PRO A 43 0.22 12.02 -5.62
CA PRO A 43 -0.61 13.07 -5.04
C PRO A 43 -1.75 12.48 -4.20
N GLY A 44 -1.88 12.99 -2.98
CA GLY A 44 -2.99 12.66 -2.09
C GLY A 44 -4.32 13.12 -2.70
N GLU A 45 -5.41 12.45 -2.34
CA GLU A 45 -6.74 12.95 -2.65
C GLU A 45 -7.00 14.18 -1.77
N VAL A 46 -7.53 15.27 -2.34
CA VAL A 46 -7.97 16.43 -1.56
C VAL A 46 -9.32 16.08 -0.92
N ARG A 47 -9.33 15.12 0.02
CA ARG A 47 -10.42 15.01 0.98
C ARG A 47 -10.07 15.89 2.16
N SER A 48 -10.96 16.83 2.47
CA SER A 48 -10.85 17.76 3.57
C SER A 48 -10.32 17.02 4.82
N ARG A 49 -9.23 17.54 5.39
CA ARG A 49 -8.41 16.99 6.50
C ARG A 49 -9.17 16.78 7.83
N GLY A 50 -10.50 16.65 7.80
CA GLY A 50 -11.38 16.40 8.94
C GLY A 50 -12.29 15.18 8.77
N LEU A 51 -12.08 14.36 7.73
CA LEU A 51 -12.93 13.22 7.43
C LEU A 51 -12.12 11.91 7.44
N PHE A 52 -11.61 11.51 8.60
CA PHE A 52 -11.61 10.06 8.92
C PHE A 52 -13.09 9.65 9.07
N GLN A 53 -13.82 9.70 7.96
CA GLN A 53 -15.24 9.39 7.95
C GLN A 53 -15.31 7.88 8.05
N ARG A 54 -15.50 7.38 9.28
CA ARG A 54 -16.13 6.08 9.46
C ARG A 54 -17.47 6.21 8.78
N GLU A 55 -17.58 5.74 7.54
CA GLU A 55 -18.86 5.62 6.86
C GLU A 55 -19.79 4.93 7.87
N ALA A 56 -20.92 5.57 8.20
CA ALA A 56 -21.84 5.01 9.16
C ALA A 56 -22.18 3.61 8.65
N PRO A 57 -21.85 2.54 9.40
CA PRO A 57 -22.08 1.20 8.90
C PRO A 57 -23.56 1.10 8.58
N LEU A 58 -23.86 0.84 7.30
CA LEU A 58 -25.22 0.58 6.87
C LEU A 58 -25.85 -0.41 7.87
N PRO A 59 -27.13 -0.27 8.22
CA PRO A 59 -27.76 -1.21 9.13
C PRO A 59 -27.55 -2.62 8.57
N ASN A 60 -26.78 -3.44 9.30
CA ASN A 60 -26.35 -4.81 8.95
C ASN A 60 -25.07 -4.99 8.12
N SER A 61 -24.24 -3.96 7.95
CA SER A 61 -22.99 -4.08 7.18
C SER A 61 -21.76 -4.18 8.09
N GLY A 62 -21.10 -5.33 8.04
CA GLY A 62 -19.72 -5.55 8.49
C GLY A 62 -19.45 -5.47 10.00
N PRO A 63 -18.21 -5.77 10.41
CA PRO A 63 -17.74 -5.54 11.77
C PRO A 63 -17.58 -4.04 12.07
N ASP A 64 -17.60 -3.68 13.36
CA ASP A 64 -17.13 -2.36 13.78
C ASP A 64 -15.60 -2.32 13.73
N ILE A 65 -15.03 -1.29 13.10
CA ILE A 65 -13.58 -1.14 12.94
C ILE A 65 -13.08 -0.15 13.99
N ARG A 66 -12.20 -0.63 14.87
CA ARG A 66 -11.56 0.19 15.90
C ARG A 66 -10.07 0.32 15.64
N ILE A 67 -9.58 1.55 15.53
CA ILE A 67 -8.15 1.85 15.37
C ILE A 67 -7.54 1.91 16.78
N GLU A 68 -6.63 0.99 17.09
CA GLU A 68 -5.88 0.97 18.35
C GLU A 68 -4.56 1.73 18.21
N LYS A 69 -3.89 1.57 17.07
CA LYS A 69 -2.64 2.26 16.72
C LYS A 69 -2.54 2.53 15.21
N PRO A 70 -1.88 3.62 14.79
CA PRO A 70 -1.36 4.70 15.62
C PRO A 70 -2.49 5.57 16.20
N GLY A 71 -2.21 6.31 17.27
CA GLY A 71 -3.16 7.27 17.81
C GLY A 71 -3.49 8.33 16.76
N LEU A 72 -4.78 8.55 16.48
CA LEU A 72 -5.23 9.46 15.41
C LEU A 72 -4.84 10.93 15.65
N ASP A 73 -4.52 11.28 16.89
CA ASP A 73 -4.18 12.65 17.31
C ASP A 73 -2.66 12.92 17.33
N GLN A 74 -1.83 11.92 16.96
CA GLN A 74 -0.38 12.03 17.03
C GLN A 74 0.26 12.13 15.65
N ALA A 75 1.33 12.92 15.54
CA ALA A 75 2.18 12.92 14.37
C ALA A 75 2.81 11.52 14.20
N GLN A 76 2.52 10.87 13.07
CA GLN A 76 2.99 9.52 12.80
C GLN A 76 4.38 9.58 12.17
N GLN A 77 5.34 8.86 12.75
CA GLN A 77 6.71 8.74 12.24
C GLN A 77 6.97 7.28 11.88
N SER A 78 7.57 7.03 10.73
CA SER A 78 8.06 5.71 10.34
C SER A 78 9.31 5.35 11.15
N PRO A 79 9.51 4.07 11.54
CA PRO A 79 8.55 2.96 11.43
C PRO A 79 7.47 3.03 12.52
N LEU A 80 6.23 2.65 12.19
CA LEU A 80 5.10 2.68 13.11
C LEU A 80 4.39 1.34 13.26
N ASP A 81 3.67 1.15 14.36
CA ASP A 81 2.82 -0.03 14.58
C ASP A 81 1.37 0.27 14.17
N ILE A 82 0.82 -0.58 13.31
CA ILE A 82 -0.59 -0.53 12.93
C ILE A 82 -1.33 -1.63 13.70
N ALA A 83 -2.34 -1.23 14.46
CA ALA A 83 -3.23 -2.16 15.15
C ALA A 83 -4.67 -1.69 14.97
N ILE A 84 -5.46 -2.51 14.29
CA ILE A 84 -6.88 -2.29 14.03
C ILE A 84 -7.62 -3.54 14.50
N SER A 85 -8.66 -3.36 15.31
CA SER A 85 -9.51 -4.45 15.79
C SER A 85 -10.82 -4.50 15.02
N PHE A 86 -11.26 -5.72 14.67
CA PHE A 86 -12.57 -5.98 14.09
C PHE A 86 -13.51 -6.50 15.17
N LEU A 87 -14.54 -5.73 15.51
CA LEU A 87 -15.56 -6.15 16.45
C LEU A 87 -16.76 -6.70 15.68
N ALA A 88 -16.85 -8.03 15.66
CA ALA A 88 -17.98 -8.73 15.06
C ALA A 88 -19.31 -8.28 15.69
N ARG A 89 -20.34 -8.10 14.86
CA ARG A 89 -21.67 -7.66 15.32
C ARG A 89 -22.69 -8.79 15.31
N ARG A 90 -23.04 -9.29 14.12
CA ARG A 90 -24.06 -10.33 13.92
C ARG A 90 -23.51 -11.62 13.33
N ALA A 91 -22.50 -11.49 12.48
CA ALA A 91 -21.84 -12.59 11.78
C ALA A 91 -20.33 -12.52 12.07
N PRO A 92 -19.62 -13.65 11.99
CA PRO A 92 -18.17 -13.66 12.03
C PRO A 92 -17.59 -12.77 10.92
N VAL A 93 -16.40 -12.24 11.16
CA VAL A 93 -15.68 -11.42 10.19
C VAL A 93 -15.24 -12.31 9.03
N ASP A 94 -15.75 -12.01 7.84
CA ASP A 94 -15.34 -12.72 6.62
C ASP A 94 -14.14 -12.01 5.97
N LEU A 95 -12.96 -12.61 6.14
CA LEU A 95 -11.71 -12.07 5.61
C LEU A 95 -11.67 -12.06 4.08
N ALA A 96 -12.49 -12.86 3.40
CA ALA A 96 -12.58 -12.85 1.93
C ALA A 96 -13.17 -11.54 1.38
N THR A 97 -13.89 -10.78 2.20
CA THR A 97 -14.46 -9.48 1.84
C THR A 97 -13.60 -8.29 2.27
N LEU A 98 -12.47 -8.56 2.95
CA LEU A 98 -11.59 -7.50 3.42
C LEU A 98 -10.92 -6.80 2.24
N LYS A 99 -11.02 -5.48 2.22
CA LYS A 99 -10.28 -4.63 1.30
C LYS A 99 -9.54 -3.55 2.06
N VAL A 100 -8.23 -3.42 1.80
CA VAL A 100 -7.39 -2.39 2.41
C VAL A 100 -6.81 -1.54 1.29
N THR A 101 -7.08 -0.25 1.33
CA THR A 101 -6.73 0.68 0.26
C THR A 101 -6.14 1.95 0.84
N LEU A 102 -5.01 2.38 0.28
CA LEU A 102 -4.47 3.71 0.53
C LEU A 102 -5.23 4.70 -0.34
N VAL A 103 -5.98 5.58 0.33
CA VAL A 103 -6.79 6.60 -0.34
C VAL A 103 -5.90 7.75 -0.80
N LYS A 104 -5.74 7.85 -2.11
CA LYS A 104 -4.99 8.90 -2.82
C LYS A 104 -5.75 9.28 -4.09
N LEU A 105 -5.23 10.23 -4.89
CA LEU A 105 -5.82 10.58 -6.18
C LEU A 105 -5.96 9.33 -7.08
N VAL A 106 -4.98 8.44 -7.00
CA VAL A 106 -5.07 7.07 -7.52
C VAL A 106 -5.03 6.14 -6.31
N ASN A 107 -6.13 5.43 -6.07
CA ASN A 107 -6.21 4.46 -4.97
C ASN A 107 -5.22 3.32 -5.16
N ILE A 108 -4.51 2.97 -4.09
CA ILE A 108 -3.50 1.90 -4.10
C ILE A 108 -4.01 0.74 -3.25
N ASP A 109 -4.14 -0.44 -3.85
CA ASP A 109 -4.57 -1.63 -3.12
C ASP A 109 -3.42 -2.21 -2.29
N LEU A 110 -3.65 -2.35 -0.99
CA LEU A 110 -2.70 -2.90 -0.03
C LEU A 110 -3.15 -4.27 0.49
N THR A 111 -4.27 -4.81 -0.01
CA THR A 111 -4.96 -5.97 0.55
C THR A 111 -4.04 -7.19 0.61
N GLU A 112 -3.37 -7.51 -0.49
CA GLU A 112 -2.44 -8.65 -0.54
C GLU A 112 -1.20 -8.42 0.33
N ARG A 113 -0.71 -7.18 0.47
CA ARG A 113 0.47 -6.84 1.29
C ARG A 113 0.21 -7.09 2.77
N VAL A 114 -1.01 -6.77 3.23
CA VAL A 114 -1.39 -6.92 4.63
C VAL A 114 -1.96 -8.30 4.97
N ARG A 115 -2.27 -9.14 3.98
CA ARG A 115 -3.01 -10.39 4.16
C ARG A 115 -2.42 -11.33 5.21
N GLN A 116 -1.09 -11.41 5.30
CA GLN A 116 -0.39 -12.22 6.31
C GLN A 116 -0.51 -11.69 7.76
N TYR A 117 -0.97 -10.45 7.93
CA TYR A 117 -1.13 -9.74 9.20
C TYR A 117 -2.60 -9.59 9.61
N VAL A 118 -3.51 -10.15 8.82
CA VAL A 118 -4.95 -10.09 9.02
C VAL A 118 -5.42 -11.35 9.75
N SER A 119 -6.31 -11.13 10.71
CA SER A 119 -6.99 -12.15 11.49
C SER A 119 -8.46 -11.74 11.69
N PRO A 120 -9.37 -12.66 12.04
CA PRO A 120 -10.76 -12.32 12.35
C PRO A 120 -10.90 -11.26 13.45
N GLU A 121 -9.92 -11.18 14.36
CA GLU A 121 -9.86 -10.21 15.44
C GLU A 121 -9.38 -8.83 14.99
N GLY A 122 -8.70 -8.72 13.85
CA GLY A 122 -8.11 -7.47 13.40
C GLY A 122 -6.92 -7.57 12.44
N LEU A 123 -6.36 -6.41 12.14
CA LEU A 123 -5.13 -6.23 11.38
C LEU A 123 -4.02 -5.73 12.31
N ARG A 124 -2.91 -6.48 12.41
CA ARG A 124 -1.75 -6.11 13.25
C ARG A 124 -0.47 -6.16 12.44
N VAL A 125 0.06 -5.00 12.06
CA VAL A 125 1.30 -4.90 11.29
C VAL A 125 2.36 -4.20 12.16
N PRO A 126 3.37 -4.94 12.64
CA PRO A 126 4.43 -4.35 13.45
C PRO A 126 5.47 -3.64 12.59
N LYS A 127 6.00 -2.51 13.10
CA LYS A 127 7.16 -1.81 12.51
C LYS A 127 7.07 -1.61 10.99
N VAL A 128 6.01 -0.96 10.51
CA VAL A 128 5.84 -0.66 9.09
C VAL A 128 6.47 0.65 8.72
N ASN A 129 7.02 0.69 7.50
CA ASN A 129 7.46 1.92 6.86
C ASN A 129 6.36 2.43 5.90
N LEU A 130 6.08 3.73 5.98
CA LEU A 130 5.19 4.50 5.10
C LEU A 130 5.96 5.33 4.08
#